data_AF-A0A0B6ZFV0-F1
#
_entry.id   AF-A0A0B6ZFV0-F1
#
_cell.length_a   1.000
_cell.length_b   1.000
_cell.length_c   1.000
_cell.angle_alpha   90.00
_cell.angle_beta   90.00
_cell.angle_gamma   90.00
#
_symmetry.space_group_name_H-M   'P 1'
#
loop_
_entity.id
_entity.type
_entity.pdbx_description
1 polymer ?
#
loop_
_entity_poly.entity_id
_entity_poly.type
_entity_poly.pdbx_seq_one_letter_code
_entity_poly.pdbx_strand_id
1 'polypeptide(L)'
;QLQPTSSILGVINFIQIVGVCGEELKAAQHWNGPGIIELLRSKPCAGGPWLVTDMRRGETIFELDPQLKERVDQGIEQEGSNLSGVSAWCSWDEPSEGDNRSSDSDDDKENRKERDEDGERVRERRGSNEAGRRIITDYESEQIKSTLKKGLSSTHLHVKDESHTQSRKESFDSTVSSDGPTELIRTRSLESVHLKFNLEAGSLLPLALRGRLKHGRHFTFKGIMNDIAITLVSSSVVGSITDEEHPFAAHGTWLQVLIQDDTIDDMIDDLDELSSPDEILCPKTYSWPDKRLCITILPDES
;
A
#
# COMPACT_ATOMS: atom_id res chain seq x y z
N GLN A 1 5.08 -18.73 -35.28
CA GLN A 1 4.21 -18.04 -34.29
C GLN A 1 2.76 -18.22 -34.70
N LEU A 2 1.86 -18.30 -33.72
CA LEU A 2 0.43 -18.52 -33.91
C LEU A 2 -0.29 -17.17 -34.01
N GLN A 3 -1.16 -17.01 -35.01
CA GLN A 3 -1.98 -15.81 -35.19
C GLN A 3 -3.36 -16.01 -34.56
N PRO A 4 -4.02 -14.95 -34.06
CA PRO A 4 -5.42 -15.03 -33.64
C PRO A 4 -6.28 -15.68 -34.72
N THR A 5 -7.10 -16.65 -34.33
CA THR A 5 -7.87 -17.48 -35.28
C THR A 5 -9.34 -17.42 -34.95
N SER A 6 -10.18 -17.13 -35.93
CA SER A 6 -11.64 -17.14 -35.76
C SER A 6 -12.19 -18.57 -35.83
N SER A 7 -13.13 -18.88 -34.95
CA SER A 7 -13.91 -20.12 -34.93
C SER A 7 -15.41 -19.81 -34.95
N ILE A 8 -16.24 -20.83 -35.12
CA ILE A 8 -17.71 -20.67 -35.02
C ILE A 8 -18.18 -20.22 -33.63
N LEU A 9 -17.33 -20.34 -32.61
CA LEU A 9 -17.62 -19.97 -31.22
C LEU A 9 -16.92 -18.66 -30.78
N GLY A 10 -16.24 -17.97 -31.69
CA GLY A 10 -15.52 -16.73 -31.41
C GLY A 10 -14.02 -16.79 -31.73
N VAL A 11 -13.28 -15.79 -31.24
CA VAL A 11 -11.85 -15.57 -31.55
C VAL A 11 -10.97 -16.31 -30.55
N ILE A 12 -10.00 -17.06 -31.07
CA ILE A 12 -8.99 -17.79 -30.30
C ILE A 12 -7.69 -16.99 -30.34
N ASN A 13 -7.20 -16.60 -29.15
CA ASN A 13 -5.88 -15.99 -28.96
C ASN A 13 -4.91 -17.00 -28.37
N PHE A 14 -3.63 -16.86 -28.71
CA PHE A 14 -2.55 -17.71 -28.19
C PHE A 14 -1.66 -16.88 -27.27
N ILE A 15 -1.70 -17.20 -25.98
CA ILE A 15 -0.90 -16.52 -24.95
C ILE A 15 0.28 -17.42 -24.61
N GLN A 16 1.50 -16.93 -24.86
CA GLN A 16 2.73 -17.64 -24.52
C GLN A 16 3.09 -17.38 -23.07
N ILE A 17 3.42 -18.45 -22.35
CA ILE A 17 4.01 -18.36 -21.01
C ILE A 17 5.52 -18.18 -21.18
N VAL A 18 6.10 -17.25 -20.43
CA VAL A 18 7.54 -16.95 -20.42
C VAL A 18 8.03 -17.06 -18.98
N GLY A 19 8.97 -17.97 -18.72
CA GLY A 19 9.62 -18.08 -17.42
C GLY A 19 10.60 -16.93 -17.19
N VAL A 20 10.53 -16.32 -16.01
CA VAL A 20 11.34 -15.17 -15.59
C VAL A 20 11.89 -15.38 -14.18
N CYS A 21 12.92 -14.63 -13.81
CA CYS A 21 13.46 -14.58 -12.44
C CYS A 21 12.65 -13.64 -11.54
N GLY A 22 12.89 -13.67 -10.23
CA GLY A 22 12.16 -12.85 -9.25
C GLY A 22 12.34 -11.35 -9.48
N GLU A 23 13.56 -10.94 -9.83
CA GLU A 23 13.95 -9.55 -10.11
C GLU A 23 13.26 -9.03 -11.36
N GLU A 24 13.14 -9.86 -12.39
CA GLU A 24 12.46 -9.55 -13.65
C GLU A 24 10.95 -9.42 -13.46
N LEU A 25 10.37 -10.31 -12.63
CA LEU A 25 8.97 -10.19 -12.22
C LEU A 25 8.73 -8.89 -11.44
N LYS A 26 9.59 -8.56 -10.48
CA LYS A 26 9.50 -7.30 -9.71
C LYS A 26 9.58 -6.09 -10.63
N ALA A 27 10.51 -6.08 -11.58
CA ALA A 27 10.62 -5.01 -12.58
C ALA A 27 9.37 -4.91 -13.47
N ALA A 28 8.75 -6.03 -13.85
CA ALA A 28 7.52 -6.03 -14.64
C ALA A 28 6.32 -5.50 -13.85
N GLN A 29 6.29 -5.75 -12.54
CA GLN A 29 5.28 -5.19 -11.64
C GLN A 29 5.48 -3.69 -11.43
N HIS A 30 6.72 -3.23 -11.23
CA HIS A 30 7.03 -1.81 -10.98
C HIS A 30 6.93 -0.94 -12.23
N TRP A 31 7.35 -1.42 -13.40
CA TRP A 31 7.17 -0.72 -14.66
C TRP A 31 5.94 -1.23 -15.41
N ASN A 32 6.13 -2.14 -16.36
CA ASN A 32 5.07 -2.87 -17.04
C ASN A 32 5.60 -4.15 -17.72
N GLY A 33 4.68 -5.10 -17.97
CA GLY A 33 5.01 -6.38 -18.63
C GLY A 33 5.57 -6.24 -20.05
N PRO A 34 4.96 -5.44 -20.95
CA PRO A 34 5.47 -5.25 -22.31
C PRO A 34 6.92 -4.71 -22.37
N GLY A 35 7.27 -3.76 -21.50
CA GLY A 35 8.61 -3.21 -21.38
C GLY A 35 9.63 -4.29 -21.05
N ILE A 36 9.38 -5.08 -19.99
CA ILE A 36 10.26 -6.20 -19.61
C ILE A 36 10.31 -7.29 -20.69
N ILE A 37 9.21 -7.57 -21.37
CA ILE A 37 9.20 -8.50 -22.51
C ILE A 37 10.16 -8.03 -23.61
N GLU A 38 10.22 -6.74 -23.91
CA GLU A 38 11.14 -6.22 -24.91
C GLU A 38 12.60 -6.33 -24.46
N LEU A 39 12.88 -6.12 -23.17
CA LEU A 39 14.22 -6.33 -22.62
C LEU A 39 14.63 -7.81 -22.72
N LEU A 40 13.74 -8.75 -22.40
CA LEU A 40 13.97 -10.19 -22.57
C LEU A 40 14.22 -10.56 -24.04
N ARG A 41 13.51 -9.95 -24.98
CA ARG A 41 13.72 -10.16 -26.43
C ARG A 41 15.11 -9.75 -26.88
N SER A 42 15.65 -8.68 -26.28
CA SER A 42 16.98 -8.17 -26.62
C SER A 42 18.12 -9.09 -26.18
N LYS A 43 17.87 -10.04 -25.26
CA LYS A 43 18.87 -10.96 -24.70
C LYS A 43 18.64 -12.40 -25.17
N PRO A 44 19.51 -12.94 -26.06
CA PRO A 44 19.36 -14.31 -26.59
C PRO A 44 19.23 -15.39 -25.50
N CYS A 45 20.02 -15.28 -24.42
CA CYS A 45 20.01 -16.23 -23.30
C CYS A 45 18.81 -16.09 -22.35
N ALA A 46 18.07 -14.99 -22.42
CA ALA A 46 16.88 -14.77 -21.58
C ALA A 46 15.57 -15.15 -22.28
N GLY A 47 15.59 -15.23 -23.61
CA GLY A 47 14.43 -15.62 -24.40
C GLY A 47 14.57 -15.31 -25.88
N GLY A 48 15.35 -14.27 -26.21
CA GLY A 48 15.54 -13.81 -27.57
C GLY A 48 14.23 -13.40 -28.26
N PRO A 49 14.23 -13.25 -29.60
CA PRO A 49 13.08 -12.70 -30.34
C PRO A 49 11.76 -13.45 -30.13
N TRP A 50 11.81 -14.73 -29.74
CA TRP A 50 10.65 -15.59 -29.54
C TRP A 50 10.36 -15.95 -28.08
N LEU A 51 11.09 -15.36 -27.13
CA LEU A 51 10.88 -15.54 -25.69
C LEU A 51 10.92 -17.02 -25.26
N VAL A 52 11.88 -17.77 -25.77
CA VAL A 52 12.05 -19.19 -25.44
C VAL A 52 12.61 -19.31 -24.03
N THR A 53 11.85 -19.92 -23.12
CA THR A 53 12.29 -20.13 -21.74
C THR A 53 13.35 -21.22 -21.65
N ASP A 54 14.53 -20.89 -21.15
CA ASP A 54 15.57 -21.85 -20.78
C ASP A 54 15.61 -22.02 -19.25
N MET A 55 15.22 -23.21 -18.78
CA MET A 55 15.22 -23.56 -17.36
C MET A 55 16.63 -23.69 -16.76
N ARG A 56 17.69 -23.65 -17.59
CA ARG A 56 19.09 -23.69 -17.15
C ARG A 56 19.70 -22.29 -17.02
N ARG A 57 18.96 -21.23 -17.37
CA ARG A 57 19.42 -19.85 -17.22
C ARG A 57 19.72 -19.57 -15.75
N GLY A 58 20.97 -19.18 -15.47
CA GLY A 58 21.46 -18.92 -14.12
C GLY A 58 21.59 -17.42 -13.77
N GLU A 59 21.40 -16.53 -14.73
CA GLU A 59 21.55 -15.08 -14.57
C GLU A 59 20.31 -14.34 -15.08
N THR A 60 19.93 -13.28 -14.40
CA THR A 60 18.86 -12.35 -14.82
C THR A 60 19.32 -11.46 -15.96
N ILE A 61 18.38 -10.83 -16.68
CA ILE A 61 18.74 -9.81 -17.68
C ILE A 61 19.55 -8.64 -17.09
N PHE A 62 19.39 -8.34 -15.80
CA PHE A 62 20.08 -7.25 -15.13
C PHE A 62 21.51 -7.60 -14.72
N GLU A 63 21.80 -8.87 -14.46
CA GLU A 63 23.16 -9.35 -14.21
C GLU A 63 23.95 -9.44 -15.53
N LEU A 64 23.27 -9.88 -16.59
CA LEU A 64 23.81 -9.92 -17.94
C LEU A 64 24.11 -8.51 -18.49
N ASP A 65 23.26 -7.55 -18.16
CA ASP A 65 23.40 -6.16 -18.58
C ASP A 65 22.82 -5.19 -17.53
N PRO A 66 23.67 -4.62 -16.66
CA PRO A 66 23.24 -3.69 -15.62
C PRO A 66 22.55 -2.42 -16.14
N GLN A 67 22.81 -2.01 -17.40
CA GLN A 67 22.19 -0.81 -17.99
C GLN A 67 20.67 -0.97 -18.17
N LEU A 68 20.18 -2.22 -18.17
CA LEU A 68 18.75 -2.48 -18.27
C LEU A 68 17.97 -1.98 -17.05
N LYS A 69 18.61 -1.83 -15.88
CA LYS A 69 17.95 -1.22 -14.71
C LYS A 69 17.60 0.24 -14.98
N GLU A 70 18.55 1.02 -15.47
CA GLU A 70 18.33 2.42 -15.86
C GLU A 70 17.23 2.54 -16.92
N ARG A 71 17.16 1.58 -17.85
CA ARG A 71 16.10 1.55 -18.87
C ARG A 71 14.71 1.28 -18.27
N VAL A 72 14.61 0.50 -17.20
CA VAL A 72 13.37 0.33 -16.44
C VAL A 72 12.99 1.64 -15.75
N ASP A 73 13.94 2.30 -15.10
CA ASP A 73 13.69 3.57 -14.40
C ASP A 73 13.23 4.68 -15.37
N GLN A 74 13.90 4.81 -16.51
CA GLN A 74 13.50 5.72 -17.59
C GLN A 74 12.11 5.36 -18.15
N GLY A 75 11.81 4.07 -18.27
CA GLY A 75 10.50 3.60 -18.69
C GLY A 75 9.40 3.98 -17.70
N ILE A 76 9.67 3.88 -16.39
CA ILE A 76 8.74 4.32 -15.34
C ILE A 76 8.52 5.82 -15.41
N GLU A 77 9.57 6.63 -15.58
CA GLU A 77 9.44 8.09 -15.70
C GLU A 77 8.61 8.50 -16.93
N GLN A 78 8.73 7.78 -18.04
CA GLN A 78 8.07 8.15 -19.30
C GLN A 78 6.65 7.60 -19.43
N GLU A 79 6.42 6.35 -19.01
CA GLU A 79 5.17 5.62 -19.24
C GLU A 79 4.33 5.44 -17.95
N GLY A 80 4.97 5.64 -16.81
CA GLY A 80 4.42 5.35 -15.49
C GLY A 80 4.50 3.88 -15.11
N SER A 81 4.07 3.62 -13.88
CA SER A 81 3.98 2.31 -13.25
C SER A 81 2.58 1.71 -13.37
N ASN A 82 2.54 0.40 -13.62
CA ASN A 82 1.32 -0.40 -13.53
C ASN A 82 0.98 -0.86 -12.11
N LEU A 83 1.89 -0.69 -11.13
CA LEU A 83 1.62 -1.06 -9.75
C LEU A 83 0.64 -0.07 -9.13
N SER A 84 -0.60 -0.49 -8.87
CA SER A 84 -1.66 0.36 -8.30
C SER A 84 -1.67 0.42 -6.78
N GLY A 85 -0.97 -0.49 -6.13
CA GLY A 85 -0.89 -0.54 -4.69
C GLY A 85 -0.20 -1.79 -4.19
N VAL A 86 0.01 -1.84 -2.88
CA VAL A 86 0.65 -2.95 -2.17
C VAL A 86 -0.07 -3.25 -0.86
N SER A 87 0.06 -4.48 -0.39
CA SER A 87 -0.22 -4.79 1.00
C SER A 87 1.04 -4.52 1.81
N ALA A 88 0.93 -3.74 2.87
CA ALA A 88 2.05 -3.19 3.62
C ALA A 88 1.70 -3.03 5.10
N TRP A 89 2.72 -2.85 5.94
CA TRP A 89 2.51 -2.25 7.26
C TRP A 89 2.41 -0.73 7.07
N CYS A 90 1.25 -0.17 7.43
CA CYS A 90 1.01 1.26 7.38
C CYS A 90 -0.06 1.69 8.39
N SER A 91 0.03 2.92 8.85
CA SER A 91 -0.98 3.58 9.66
C SER A 91 -1.03 5.08 9.38
N TRP A 92 -2.06 5.75 9.87
CA TRP A 92 -2.19 7.20 9.77
C TRP A 92 -2.84 7.76 11.04
N ASP A 93 -2.45 8.97 11.43
CA ASP A 93 -2.97 9.67 12.61
C ASP A 93 -3.22 11.15 12.28
N GLU A 94 -4.07 11.81 13.07
CA GLU A 94 -4.22 13.27 13.10
C GLU A 94 -3.27 13.84 14.16
N PRO A 95 -2.25 14.64 13.76
CA PRO A 95 -1.42 15.36 14.71
C PRO A 95 -2.27 16.24 15.62
N SER A 96 -2.19 16.04 16.94
CA SER A 96 -2.82 16.94 17.91
C SER A 96 -2.05 18.27 17.97
N GLU A 97 -2.75 19.41 17.93
CA GLU A 97 -2.15 20.76 18.00
C GLU A 97 -1.34 21.07 19.29
N GLY A 98 -1.21 20.12 20.22
CA GLY A 98 -0.70 20.33 21.59
C GLY A 98 0.76 19.94 21.86
N ASP A 99 1.41 19.13 21.03
CA ASP A 99 2.69 18.51 21.41
C ASP A 99 3.94 19.39 21.23
N ASN A 100 3.76 20.64 20.80
CA ASN A 100 4.86 21.61 20.63
C ASN A 100 4.99 22.63 21.78
N ARG A 101 4.37 22.38 22.94
CA ARG A 101 4.70 23.10 24.18
C ARG A 101 5.54 22.20 25.07
N SER A 102 6.87 22.31 24.93
CA SER A 102 7.79 21.96 26.00
C SER A 102 7.34 22.66 27.28
N SER A 103 6.69 21.88 28.17
CA SER A 103 6.35 22.25 29.53
C SER A 103 7.64 22.32 30.34
N ASP A 104 8.37 23.42 30.21
CA ASP A 104 9.40 23.82 31.16
C ASP A 104 8.85 25.03 31.93
N SER A 105 8.14 24.74 33.00
CA SER A 105 7.71 25.71 34.01
C SER A 105 7.61 24.97 35.33
N ASP A 106 8.78 24.72 35.91
CA ASP A 106 8.95 24.58 37.35
C ASP A 106 8.50 25.89 38.02
N ASP A 107 7.29 25.93 38.57
CA ASP A 107 6.93 26.82 39.69
C ASP A 107 5.53 26.43 40.20
N ASP A 108 5.51 25.69 41.30
CA ASP A 108 4.71 26.03 42.51
C ASP A 108 4.70 24.85 43.49
N LYS A 109 5.71 24.87 44.37
CA LYS A 109 5.62 24.24 45.69
C LYS A 109 4.87 25.19 46.64
N GLU A 110 4.10 24.56 47.52
CA GLU A 110 3.52 25.09 48.77
C GLU A 110 2.14 25.76 48.71
N ASN A 111 1.10 24.99 49.03
CA ASN A 111 0.30 25.32 50.22
C ASN A 111 -0.55 24.16 50.77
N ARG A 112 -0.20 23.76 51.99
CA ARG A 112 -1.05 23.37 53.16
C ARG A 112 -2.14 22.32 52.93
N LYS A 113 -1.97 21.08 53.43
CA LYS A 113 -2.14 20.62 54.82
C LYS A 113 -3.42 21.10 55.53
N GLU A 114 -4.13 20.10 56.07
CA GLU A 114 -5.17 20.12 57.11
C GLU A 114 -6.62 20.37 56.66
N ARG A 115 -7.33 19.26 56.45
CA ARG A 115 -8.61 19.01 57.13
C ARG A 115 -8.85 17.50 57.24
N ASP A 116 -8.79 17.05 58.47
CA ASP A 116 -8.99 15.69 58.94
C ASP A 116 -10.45 15.22 58.85
N GLU A 117 -10.57 13.90 58.67
CA GLU A 117 -11.49 12.97 59.35
C GLU A 117 -12.99 13.31 59.37
N ASP A 118 -13.78 12.57 58.58
CA ASP A 118 -14.59 11.45 59.09
C ASP A 118 -15.34 10.70 57.97
N GLY A 119 -15.48 9.37 58.09
CA GLY A 119 -16.46 8.62 57.31
C GLY A 119 -15.95 7.43 56.48
N GLU A 120 -15.48 6.40 57.18
CA GLU A 120 -15.28 5.03 56.71
C GLU A 120 -16.36 4.51 55.73
N ARG A 121 -15.95 3.73 54.72
CA ARG A 121 -16.29 2.29 54.66
C ARG A 121 -15.63 1.56 53.48
N VAL A 122 -14.78 0.61 53.86
CA VAL A 122 -14.56 -0.71 53.24
C VAL A 122 -13.76 -0.74 51.95
N ARG A 123 -12.49 -1.18 52.06
CA ARG A 123 -11.84 -2.12 51.13
C ARG A 123 -10.55 -2.67 51.74
N GLU A 124 -10.69 -3.73 52.53
CA GLU A 124 -9.63 -4.74 52.64
C GLU A 124 -10.05 -5.94 51.79
N ARG A 125 -9.21 -6.33 50.82
CA ARG A 125 -8.53 -7.64 50.81
C ARG A 125 -7.86 -7.93 49.46
N ARG A 126 -6.54 -8.08 49.57
CA ARG A 126 -5.54 -8.71 48.70
C ARG A 126 -6.02 -9.89 47.84
N GLY A 127 -5.40 -10.06 46.67
CA GLY A 127 -4.81 -11.33 46.24
C GLY A 127 -5.26 -11.91 44.88
N SER A 128 -4.30 -11.95 43.94
CA SER A 128 -4.07 -12.95 42.85
C SER A 128 -5.22 -13.35 41.90
N ASN A 129 -4.99 -13.27 40.58
CA ASN A 129 -5.10 -14.43 39.68
C ASN A 129 -4.63 -14.14 38.24
N GLU A 130 -3.68 -14.96 37.82
CA GLU A 130 -3.24 -15.25 36.46
C GLU A 130 -4.24 -16.26 35.85
N ALA A 131 -4.96 -15.89 34.78
CA ALA A 131 -5.60 -16.81 33.82
C ALA A 131 -6.37 -16.02 32.74
N GLY A 132 -6.01 -16.18 31.47
CA GLY A 132 -6.77 -15.57 30.37
C GLY A 132 -6.29 -15.90 28.96
N ARG A 133 -5.70 -17.08 28.71
CA ARG A 133 -5.41 -17.54 27.34
C ARG A 133 -6.67 -18.24 26.80
N ARG A 134 -7.36 -17.62 25.84
CA ARG A 134 -8.55 -18.20 25.20
C ARG A 134 -8.13 -19.43 24.38
N ILE A 135 -8.70 -20.58 24.70
CA ILE A 135 -8.53 -21.84 23.96
C ILE A 135 -9.72 -21.94 23.00
N ILE A 136 -9.42 -21.97 21.69
CA ILE A 136 -10.39 -22.12 20.60
C ILE A 136 -10.97 -23.53 20.66
N THR A 137 -12.29 -23.65 20.54
CA THR A 137 -13.00 -24.93 20.62
C THR A 137 -12.96 -25.70 19.29
N ASP A 138 -13.14 -27.02 19.34
CA ASP A 138 -13.13 -27.86 18.12
C ASP A 138 -14.20 -27.45 17.09
N TYR A 139 -15.32 -26.89 17.56
CA TYR A 139 -16.37 -26.34 16.71
C TYR A 139 -15.93 -25.06 15.97
N GLU A 140 -15.21 -24.15 16.63
CA GLU A 140 -14.60 -22.98 15.98
C GLU A 140 -13.51 -23.41 14.98
N SER A 141 -12.75 -24.47 15.28
CA SER A 141 -11.74 -25.01 14.36
C SER A 141 -12.36 -25.60 13.08
N GLU A 142 -13.52 -26.28 13.18
CA GLU A 142 -14.24 -26.77 12.01
C GLU A 142 -14.88 -25.65 11.19
N GLN A 143 -15.40 -24.60 11.83
CA GLN A 143 -15.90 -23.41 11.13
C GLN A 143 -14.78 -22.71 10.36
N ILE A 144 -13.61 -22.49 10.98
CA ILE A 144 -12.43 -21.90 10.34
C ILE A 144 -11.97 -22.72 9.13
N LYS A 145 -11.94 -24.06 9.26
CA LYS A 145 -11.59 -24.95 8.13
C LYS A 145 -12.61 -24.90 6.99
N SER A 146 -13.90 -24.77 7.31
CA SER A 146 -14.95 -24.67 6.28
C SER A 146 -14.85 -23.37 5.47
N THR A 147 -14.51 -22.26 6.13
CA THR A 147 -14.33 -20.94 5.51
C THR A 147 -13.09 -20.91 4.61
N LEU A 148 -11.97 -21.51 5.06
CA LEU A 148 -10.75 -21.63 4.25
C LEU A 148 -10.96 -22.53 3.02
N LYS A 149 -11.76 -23.60 3.14
CA LYS A 149 -12.05 -24.51 2.02
C LYS A 149 -12.97 -23.86 0.98
N LYS A 150 -13.87 -22.96 1.40
CA LYS A 150 -14.71 -22.15 0.49
C LYS A 150 -13.89 -21.14 -0.30
N GLY A 151 -12.87 -20.53 0.31
CA GLY A 151 -11.93 -19.62 -0.37
C GLY A 151 -11.07 -20.30 -1.45
N LEU A 152 -10.78 -21.59 -1.30
CA LEU A 152 -10.01 -22.37 -2.29
C LEU A 152 -10.86 -23.03 -3.39
N SER A 153 -12.20 -23.08 -3.24
CA SER A 153 -13.10 -23.77 -4.18
C SER A 153 -13.78 -22.84 -5.19
N SER A 154 -13.52 -21.53 -5.15
CA SER A 154 -14.20 -20.53 -6.00
C SER A 154 -13.50 -20.25 -7.35
N THR A 155 -12.48 -21.02 -7.73
CA THR A 155 -12.00 -21.02 -9.12
C THR A 155 -12.81 -22.01 -9.94
N HIS A 156 -14.08 -21.72 -10.17
CA HIS A 156 -14.82 -22.36 -11.26
C HIS A 156 -15.54 -21.30 -12.09
N LEU A 157 -15.13 -21.25 -13.35
CA LEU A 157 -15.60 -20.40 -14.41
C LEU A 157 -17.13 -20.44 -14.52
N HIS A 158 -17.75 -19.26 -14.57
CA HIS A 158 -19.02 -19.08 -15.27
C HIS A 158 -18.96 -17.81 -16.10
N VAL A 159 -18.80 -18.02 -17.42
CA VAL A 159 -18.87 -17.02 -18.46
C VAL A 159 -20.36 -16.75 -18.73
N LYS A 160 -20.76 -15.47 -18.69
CA LYS A 160 -21.80 -14.97 -19.59
C LYS A 160 -21.35 -13.66 -20.23
N ASP A 161 -21.47 -13.71 -21.54
CA ASP A 161 -21.09 -12.79 -22.59
C ASP A 161 -21.99 -11.55 -22.60
N GLU A 162 -21.41 -10.35 -22.70
CA GLU A 162 -21.96 -9.27 -23.53
C GLU A 162 -20.91 -8.19 -23.82
N SER A 163 -21.07 -7.61 -25.00
CA SER A 163 -20.07 -6.97 -25.86
C SER A 163 -19.61 -5.56 -25.49
N HIS A 164 -18.40 -5.24 -26.00
CA HIS A 164 -17.85 -3.92 -26.35
C HIS A 164 -17.17 -3.05 -25.27
N THR A 165 -16.01 -2.53 -25.70
CA THR A 165 -15.11 -1.52 -25.11
C THR A 165 -14.06 -2.02 -24.12
N GLN A 166 -12.79 -1.87 -24.51
CA GLN A 166 -11.63 -1.92 -23.62
C GLN A 166 -11.79 -0.83 -22.57
N SER A 167 -12.26 -1.21 -21.38
CA SER A 167 -12.49 -0.33 -20.26
C SER A 167 -11.94 -1.00 -19.00
N ARG A 168 -10.99 -0.32 -18.37
CA ARG A 168 -10.68 -0.34 -16.93
C ARG A 168 -10.52 -1.72 -16.31
N LYS A 169 -9.28 -2.20 -16.28
CA LYS A 169 -8.91 -3.31 -15.41
C LYS A 169 -8.69 -2.79 -13.99
N GLU A 170 -9.71 -3.04 -13.16
CA GLU A 170 -9.69 -3.14 -11.70
C GLU A 170 -9.19 -1.90 -10.95
N SER A 171 -10.02 -0.84 -10.97
CA SER A 171 -10.18 -0.03 -9.77
C SER A 171 -10.68 -0.97 -8.68
N PHE A 172 -10.06 -0.95 -7.50
CA PHE A 172 -10.59 -1.63 -6.32
C PHE A 172 -11.98 -1.03 -6.04
N ASP A 173 -13.01 -1.68 -6.59
CA ASP A 173 -14.39 -1.31 -6.35
C ASP A 173 -14.72 -1.68 -4.91
N SER A 174 -15.29 -0.70 -4.20
CA SER A 174 -15.56 -0.68 -2.77
C SER A 174 -16.59 -1.74 -2.37
N THR A 175 -16.16 -2.99 -2.27
CA THR A 175 -16.91 -4.06 -1.61
C THR A 175 -16.12 -4.59 -0.42
N VAL A 176 -15.91 -3.70 0.56
CA VAL A 176 -15.73 -4.12 1.95
C VAL A 176 -16.94 -4.98 2.31
N SER A 177 -16.72 -6.29 2.36
CA SER A 177 -17.66 -7.23 2.98
C SER A 177 -17.52 -7.06 4.49
N SER A 178 -18.07 -5.96 5.02
CA SER A 178 -18.21 -5.80 6.45
C SER A 178 -19.39 -6.66 6.89
N ASP A 179 -19.10 -7.82 7.47
CA ASP A 179 -20.06 -8.56 8.29
C ASP A 179 -20.26 -7.78 9.60
N GLY A 180 -21.08 -6.71 9.51
CA GLY A 180 -21.43 -5.84 10.62
C GLY A 180 -22.52 -4.84 10.22
N PRO A 181 -23.39 -4.40 11.15
CA PRO A 181 -24.49 -3.50 10.83
C PRO A 181 -23.94 -2.22 10.20
N THR A 182 -24.49 -1.87 9.04
CA THR A 182 -24.12 -0.73 8.21
C THR A 182 -24.49 0.58 8.91
N GLU A 183 -23.68 1.03 9.86
CA GLU A 183 -23.62 2.45 10.14
C GLU A 183 -23.08 3.13 8.87
N LEU A 184 -23.81 4.12 8.36
CA LEU A 184 -23.36 4.99 7.29
C LEU A 184 -22.15 5.76 7.80
N ILE A 185 -20.95 5.18 7.68
CA ILE A 185 -19.71 5.86 8.03
C ILE A 185 -19.63 7.10 7.15
N ARG A 186 -19.67 8.28 7.77
CA ARG A 186 -19.64 9.55 7.04
C ARG A 186 -18.18 9.87 6.66
N THR A 187 -17.97 10.31 5.44
CA THR A 187 -16.69 10.88 5.02
C THR A 187 -16.39 12.14 5.84
N ARG A 188 -15.17 12.22 6.38
CA ARG A 188 -14.68 13.38 7.13
C ARG A 188 -13.43 13.94 6.48
N SER A 189 -13.33 15.26 6.38
CA SER A 189 -12.10 15.96 5.99
C SER A 189 -11.19 16.11 7.20
N LEU A 190 -9.87 16.06 6.98
CA LEU A 190 -8.85 16.20 8.01
C LEU A 190 -8.02 17.45 7.72
N GLU A 191 -7.59 18.13 8.78
CA GLU A 191 -6.78 19.35 8.64
C GLU A 191 -5.30 19.03 8.40
N SER A 192 -4.80 17.98 9.05
CA SER A 192 -3.42 17.51 8.94
C SER A 192 -3.37 15.99 9.06
N VAL A 193 -2.33 15.39 8.48
CA VAL A 193 -2.15 13.93 8.44
C VAL A 193 -0.71 13.56 8.71
N HIS A 194 -0.52 12.56 9.57
CA HIS A 194 0.75 11.88 9.76
C HIS A 194 0.64 10.43 9.26
N LEU A 195 1.32 10.13 8.15
CA LEU A 195 1.42 8.79 7.60
C LEU A 195 2.62 8.06 8.20
N LYS A 196 2.46 6.77 8.48
CA LYS A 196 3.52 5.90 9.00
C LYS A 196 3.61 4.66 8.13
N PHE A 197 4.82 4.31 7.72
CA PHE A 197 5.12 3.13 6.90
C PHE A 197 6.30 2.39 7.51
N ASN A 198 6.37 1.08 7.30
CA ASN A 198 7.61 0.35 7.53
C ASN A 198 8.59 0.63 6.38
N LEU A 199 9.83 0.14 6.49
CA LEU A 199 10.87 0.45 5.50
C LEU A 199 10.53 -0.13 4.13
N GLU A 200 10.01 -1.35 4.08
CA GLU A 200 9.58 -1.99 2.83
C GLU A 200 8.52 -1.14 2.09
N ALA A 201 7.46 -0.70 2.78
CA ALA A 201 6.43 0.13 2.17
C ALA A 201 6.92 1.55 1.85
N GLY A 202 7.75 2.13 2.72
CA GLY A 202 8.37 3.43 2.52
C GLY A 202 9.21 3.50 1.25
N SER A 203 9.94 2.43 0.93
CA SER A 203 10.77 2.33 -0.28
C SER A 203 9.97 2.46 -1.60
N LEU A 204 8.65 2.30 -1.55
CA LEU A 204 7.76 2.43 -2.71
C LEU A 204 7.18 3.84 -2.88
N LEU A 205 7.40 4.76 -1.93
CA LEU A 205 6.91 6.14 -2.05
C LEU A 205 7.47 6.87 -3.29
N PRO A 206 8.77 6.77 -3.63
CA PRO A 206 9.29 7.36 -4.88
C PRO A 206 8.57 6.80 -6.11
N LEU A 207 8.32 5.49 -6.18
CA LEU A 207 7.57 4.86 -7.27
C LEU A 207 6.12 5.34 -7.32
N ALA A 208 5.46 5.48 -6.18
CA ALA A 208 4.09 5.99 -6.09
C ALA A 208 4.01 7.43 -6.60
N LEU A 209 4.94 8.30 -6.21
CA LEU A 209 4.94 9.69 -6.67
C LEU A 209 5.30 9.78 -8.16
N ARG A 210 6.49 9.28 -8.52
CA ARG A 210 7.09 9.40 -9.86
C ARG A 210 6.34 8.58 -10.91
N GLY A 211 6.07 7.30 -10.62
CA GLY A 211 5.46 6.37 -11.56
C GLY A 211 3.93 6.41 -11.58
N ARG A 212 3.25 6.99 -10.59
CA ARG A 212 1.78 6.99 -10.54
C ARG A 212 1.20 8.39 -10.49
N LEU A 213 1.52 9.17 -9.47
CA LEU A 213 0.88 10.47 -9.28
C LEU A 213 1.27 11.47 -10.38
N LYS A 214 2.54 11.54 -10.80
CA LYS A 214 2.93 12.35 -11.99
C LYS A 214 2.21 11.94 -13.27
N HIS A 215 1.74 10.70 -13.35
CA HIS A 215 0.98 10.18 -14.50
C HIS A 215 -0.54 10.28 -14.31
N GLY A 216 -1.03 11.04 -13.33
CA GLY A 216 -2.45 11.24 -13.08
C GLY A 216 -3.15 10.01 -12.50
N ARG A 217 -2.43 9.14 -11.78
CA ARG A 217 -2.92 7.87 -11.22
C ARG A 217 -2.88 7.91 -9.69
N HIS A 218 -3.58 6.97 -9.05
CA HIS A 218 -3.53 6.76 -7.60
C HIS A 218 -2.55 5.65 -7.22
N PHE A 219 -2.15 5.60 -5.95
CA PHE A 219 -1.43 4.46 -5.37
C PHE A 219 -1.96 4.14 -3.98
N THR A 220 -2.23 2.86 -3.69
CA THR A 220 -2.84 2.43 -2.42
C THR A 220 -1.92 1.54 -1.59
N PHE A 221 -1.68 1.92 -0.34
CA PHE A 221 -1.12 1.06 0.69
C PHE A 221 -2.26 0.45 1.50
N LYS A 222 -2.40 -0.87 1.47
CA LYS A 222 -3.39 -1.61 2.26
C LYS A 222 -2.71 -2.26 3.45
N GLY A 223 -3.22 -1.99 4.65
CA GLY A 223 -2.72 -2.59 5.88
C GLY A 223 -2.85 -4.11 5.89
N ILE A 224 -1.79 -4.81 6.28
CA ILE A 224 -1.79 -6.28 6.41
C ILE A 224 -2.46 -6.73 7.72
N MET A 225 -2.28 -5.97 8.80
CA MET A 225 -2.70 -6.35 10.16
C MET A 225 -3.96 -5.64 10.65
N ASN A 226 -4.42 -4.64 9.90
CA ASN A 226 -5.56 -3.79 10.24
C ASN A 226 -6.42 -3.57 8.99
N ASP A 227 -7.62 -3.02 9.16
CA ASP A 227 -8.50 -2.66 8.04
C ASP A 227 -8.16 -1.26 7.49
N ILE A 228 -6.91 -0.81 7.63
CA ILE A 228 -6.48 0.52 7.19
C ILE A 228 -6.12 0.47 5.71
N ALA A 229 -6.48 1.53 4.98
CA ALA A 229 -5.99 1.78 3.64
C ALA A 229 -5.60 3.26 3.51
N ILE A 230 -4.47 3.53 2.87
CA ILE A 230 -4.01 4.89 2.54
C ILE A 230 -3.87 4.95 1.02
N THR A 231 -4.66 5.78 0.37
CA THR A 231 -4.59 6.00 -1.07
C THR A 231 -4.06 7.40 -1.35
N LEU A 232 -2.87 7.47 -1.96
CA LEU A 232 -2.33 8.70 -2.52
C LEU A 232 -3.02 8.94 -3.87
N VAL A 233 -3.53 10.15 -4.09
CA VAL A 233 -4.23 10.54 -5.32
C VAL A 233 -3.60 11.80 -5.91
N SER A 234 -3.52 11.84 -7.24
CA SER A 234 -3.23 13.07 -8.01
C SER A 234 -4.52 13.81 -8.32
N SER A 235 -4.44 15.10 -8.67
CA SER A 235 -5.58 15.93 -9.06
C SER A 235 -6.39 15.39 -10.26
N SER A 236 -5.79 14.55 -11.11
CA SER A 236 -6.46 13.93 -12.26
C SER A 236 -7.36 12.72 -11.92
N VAL A 237 -7.34 12.23 -10.68
CA VAL A 237 -8.13 11.05 -10.27
C VAL A 237 -9.58 11.43 -10.03
N VAL A 238 -10.48 10.99 -10.92
CA VAL A 238 -11.92 11.21 -10.81
C VAL A 238 -12.53 10.28 -9.76
N GLY A 239 -13.50 10.78 -8.99
CA GLY A 239 -14.22 10.01 -7.96
C GLY A 239 -13.48 9.93 -6.63
N SER A 240 -12.42 10.73 -6.45
CA SER A 240 -11.77 10.94 -5.15
C SER A 240 -12.75 11.53 -4.12
N ILE A 241 -12.55 11.20 -2.84
CA ILE A 241 -13.25 11.86 -1.72
C ILE A 241 -12.54 13.13 -1.25
N THR A 242 -11.36 13.41 -1.80
CA THR A 242 -10.58 14.64 -1.59
C THR A 242 -10.74 15.61 -2.76
N ASP A 243 -10.52 16.89 -2.48
CA ASP A 243 -10.42 17.95 -3.48
C ASP A 243 -9.31 18.95 -3.09
N GLU A 244 -9.10 19.99 -3.89
CA GLU A 244 -8.04 20.98 -3.63
C GLU A 244 -8.25 21.78 -2.33
N GLU A 245 -9.49 21.92 -1.86
CA GLU A 245 -9.82 22.60 -0.60
C GLU A 245 -9.69 21.65 0.60
N HIS A 246 -9.97 20.37 0.39
CA HIS A 246 -9.93 19.30 1.39
C HIS A 246 -9.02 18.16 0.91
N PRO A 247 -7.68 18.35 0.97
CA PRO A 247 -6.73 17.38 0.41
C PRO A 247 -6.64 16.08 1.21
N PHE A 248 -7.14 16.06 2.45
CA PHE A 248 -7.14 14.88 3.30
C PHE A 248 -8.58 14.52 3.68
N ALA A 249 -9.02 13.32 3.34
CA ALA A 249 -10.35 12.84 3.66
C ALA A 249 -10.33 11.36 4.01
N ALA A 250 -11.09 10.97 5.04
CA ALA A 250 -11.22 9.59 5.47
C ALA A 250 -12.67 9.13 5.46
N HIS A 251 -12.88 7.89 4.99
CA HIS A 251 -14.13 7.15 5.09
C HIS A 251 -13.88 5.91 5.95
N GLY A 252 -14.12 6.04 7.25
CA GLY A 252 -13.73 5.01 8.22
C GLY A 252 -12.21 4.92 8.34
N THR A 253 -11.66 3.73 8.13
CA THR A 253 -10.22 3.44 8.17
C THR A 253 -9.51 3.68 6.84
N TRP A 254 -10.26 3.99 5.77
CA TRP A 254 -9.72 4.33 4.45
C TRP A 254 -9.47 5.84 4.35
N LEU A 255 -8.20 6.22 4.23
CA LEU A 255 -7.73 7.58 4.03
C LEU A 255 -7.38 7.80 2.55
N GLN A 256 -7.82 8.93 2.00
CA GLN A 256 -7.31 9.47 0.74
C GLN A 256 -6.51 10.76 1.01
N VAL A 257 -5.36 10.87 0.34
CA VAL A 257 -4.43 11.99 0.46
C VAL A 257 -4.17 12.52 -0.94
N LEU A 258 -4.71 13.71 -1.24
CA LEU A 258 -4.41 14.46 -2.45
C LEU A 258 -3.04 15.10 -2.32
N ILE A 259 -2.14 14.75 -3.23
CA ILE A 259 -0.87 15.45 -3.42
C ILE A 259 -1.05 16.36 -4.64
N GLN A 260 -0.88 17.66 -4.43
CA GLN A 260 -1.08 18.67 -5.48
C GLN A 260 0.09 18.63 -6.47
N ASP A 261 -0.18 18.88 -7.75
CA ASP A 261 0.81 18.75 -8.82
C ASP A 261 2.05 19.63 -8.62
N ASP A 262 1.90 20.80 -7.98
CA ASP A 262 2.99 21.72 -7.63
C ASP A 262 3.91 21.19 -6.52
N THR A 263 3.49 20.15 -5.78
CA THR A 263 4.24 19.56 -4.65
C THR A 263 4.92 18.25 -4.99
N ILE A 264 4.52 17.59 -6.07
CA ILE A 264 4.97 16.23 -6.37
C ILE A 264 6.48 16.19 -6.58
N ASP A 265 7.03 17.14 -7.35
CA ASP A 265 8.48 17.16 -7.65
C ASP A 265 9.31 17.40 -6.38
N ASP A 266 8.91 18.35 -5.52
CA ASP A 266 9.59 18.60 -4.23
C ASP A 266 9.56 17.35 -3.33
N MET A 267 8.40 16.68 -3.24
CA MET A 267 8.28 15.45 -2.46
C MET A 267 9.11 14.29 -3.04
N ILE A 268 9.26 14.22 -4.36
CA ILE A 268 10.11 13.21 -5.01
C ILE A 268 11.57 13.43 -4.63
N ASP A 269 12.04 14.68 -4.72
CA ASP A 269 13.42 15.03 -4.38
C ASP A 269 13.71 14.76 -2.90
N ASP A 270 12.80 15.13 -2.00
CA ASP A 270 12.93 14.88 -0.56
C ASP A 270 12.95 13.39 -0.19
N LEU A 271 12.24 12.56 -0.96
CA LEU A 271 12.08 11.12 -0.70
C LEU A 271 13.00 10.23 -1.54
N ASP A 272 13.85 10.79 -2.41
CA ASP A 272 14.67 10.02 -3.35
C ASP A 272 15.62 9.04 -2.64
N GLU A 273 16.09 9.39 -1.43
CA GLU A 273 16.93 8.53 -0.60
C GLU A 273 16.26 7.17 -0.27
N LEU A 274 14.92 7.11 -0.25
CA LEU A 274 14.17 5.87 -0.02
C LEU A 274 14.32 4.84 -1.17
N SER A 275 14.85 5.26 -2.32
CA SER A 275 15.21 4.34 -3.42
C SER A 275 16.37 3.42 -3.04
N SER A 276 17.13 3.76 -1.99
CA SER A 276 18.23 2.97 -1.43
C SER A 276 17.95 2.62 0.04
N PRO A 277 17.00 1.69 0.32
CA PRO A 277 16.49 1.45 1.67
C PRO A 277 17.55 0.97 2.68
N ASP A 278 18.64 0.32 2.21
CA ASP A 278 19.71 -0.18 3.07
C ASP A 278 20.50 0.93 3.80
N GLU A 279 20.41 2.17 3.31
CA GLU A 279 21.11 3.35 3.88
C GLU A 279 20.24 4.13 4.87
N ILE A 280 18.95 3.79 4.99
CA ILE A 280 17.99 4.54 5.79
C ILE A 280 18.07 4.15 7.26
N LEU A 281 18.36 5.13 8.11
CA LEU A 281 18.33 4.98 9.56
C LEU A 281 16.92 5.30 10.10
N CYS A 282 16.20 4.27 10.53
CA CYS A 282 14.87 4.42 11.11
C CYS A 282 14.92 4.77 12.62
N PRO A 283 13.95 5.53 13.16
CA PRO A 283 12.85 6.18 12.44
C PRO A 283 13.32 7.42 11.67
N LYS A 284 12.80 7.60 10.46
CA LYS A 284 13.09 8.77 9.60
C LYS A 284 11.79 9.50 9.28
N THR A 285 11.76 10.82 9.50
CA THR A 285 10.56 11.63 9.30
C THR A 285 10.80 12.71 8.24
N TYR A 286 9.87 12.80 7.30
CA TYR A 286 9.76 13.82 6.27
C TYR A 286 8.53 14.67 6.58
N SER A 287 8.66 16.00 6.53
CA SER A 287 7.60 16.90 6.93
C SER A 287 7.47 18.05 5.94
N TRP A 288 6.24 18.31 5.52
CA TRP A 288 5.85 19.46 4.71
C TRP A 288 4.84 20.30 5.50
N PRO A 289 5.30 21.19 6.40
CA PRO A 289 4.42 21.93 7.30
C PRO A 289 3.38 22.78 6.58
N ASP A 290 3.78 23.43 5.47
CA ASP A 290 2.89 24.25 4.64
C ASP A 290 1.78 23.42 3.98
N LYS A 291 1.99 22.11 3.85
CA LYS A 291 1.03 21.15 3.31
C LYS A 291 0.35 20.33 4.41
N ARG A 292 0.69 20.56 5.69
CA ARG A 292 0.12 19.86 6.85
C ARG A 292 0.23 18.32 6.75
N LEU A 293 1.28 17.85 6.09
CA LEU A 293 1.55 16.44 5.84
C LEU A 293 2.89 16.04 6.45
N CYS A 294 2.91 14.89 7.11
CA CYS A 294 4.10 14.27 7.65
C CYS A 294 4.13 12.79 7.27
N ILE A 295 5.30 12.27 6.92
CA ILE A 295 5.54 10.84 6.66
C ILE A 295 6.68 10.36 7.55
N THR A 296 6.46 9.30 8.32
CA THR A 296 7.53 8.63 9.08
C THR A 296 7.73 7.21 8.59
N ILE A 297 8.97 6.89 8.28
CA ILE A 297 9.44 5.54 8.01
C ILE A 297 9.94 4.93 9.31
N LEU A 298 9.35 3.80 9.68
CA LEU A 298 9.63 3.04 10.89
C LEU A 298 10.46 1.79 10.54
N PRO A 299 11.23 1.25 11.49
CA PRO A 299 11.92 -0.02 11.26
C PRO A 299 10.90 -1.12 11.00
N ASP A 300 11.26 -2.11 10.19
CA ASP A 300 10.46 -3.32 10.07
C ASP A 300 10.41 -4.00 11.45
N GLU A 301 9.21 -4.24 11.97
CA GLU A 301 9.04 -4.99 13.22
C GLU A 301 9.67 -6.38 13.05
N SER A 302 10.60 -6.73 13.95
CA SER A 302 11.34 -8.01 13.91
C SER A 302 10.56 -9.17 14.51
#